data_AF-A0A8J6GUL7-F1
#
_entry.id   AF-A0A8J6GUL7-F1
#
_cell.length_a   1.000
_cell.length_b   1.000
_cell.length_c   1.000
_cell.angle_alpha   90.00
_cell.angle_beta   90.00
_cell.angle_gamma   90.00
#
_symmetry.space_group_name_H-M   'P 1'
#
loop_
_entity.id
_entity.type
_entity.pdbx_description
1 polymer ?
#
loop_
_entity_poly.entity_id
_entity_poly.type
_entity_poly.pdbx_seq_one_letter_code
_entity_poly.pdbx_strand_id
1 'polypeptide(L)' 'MQVVFSTGPQSTKTHWKQTVFLLEKPFPVKADEALKGKITVHKNKKDPRSLIVTLTLNSSTQTYSLQ' A
#
# COMPACT_ATOMS: atom_id res chain seq x y z
N MET A 1 27.77 -3.41 13.67
CA MET A 1 26.55 -2.81 14.23
C MET A 1 25.61 -2.48 13.08
N GLN A 2 24.37 -2.96 13.10
CA GLN A 2 23.41 -2.69 12.04
C GLN A 2 22.57 -1.47 12.41
N VAL A 3 22.56 -0.46 11.54
CA VAL A 3 21.69 0.72 11.69
C VAL A 3 20.43 0.47 10.88
N VAL A 4 19.27 0.61 11.52
CA VAL A 4 17.95 0.45 10.89
C VAL A 4 17.06 1.63 11.27
N PHE A 5 16.21 2.04 10.33
CA PHE A 5 15.12 2.96 10.60
C PHE A 5 13.87 2.47 9.88
N SER A 6 12.71 2.83 10.41
CA SER A 6 11.40 2.44 9.89
C SER A 6 10.54 3.68 9.67
N THR A 7 9.73 3.67 8.62
CA THR A 7 8.68 4.67 8.36
C THR A 7 7.29 4.16 8.72
N GLY A 8 7.22 2.99 9.38
CA GLY A 8 5.96 2.39 9.82
C GLY A 8 5.22 3.23 10.86
N PRO A 9 3.89 3.08 10.98
CA PRO A 9 3.06 3.88 11.87
C PRO A 9 3.38 3.67 13.37
N GLN A 10 3.98 2.54 13.72
CA GLN A 10 4.41 2.20 15.09
C GLN A 10 5.83 2.69 15.42
N SER A 11 6.48 3.42 14.51
CA SER A 11 7.83 3.94 14.67
C SER A 11 7.81 5.47 14.80
N THR A 12 8.93 6.06 15.20
CA THR A 12 9.09 7.52 15.27
C THR A 12 8.72 8.16 13.93
N LYS A 13 7.85 9.17 13.97
CA LYS A 13 7.35 9.86 12.77
C LYS A 13 8.50 10.43 11.94
N THR A 14 8.47 10.17 10.64
CA THR A 14 9.40 10.74 9.65
C THR A 14 8.66 11.67 8.69
N HIS A 15 9.42 12.44 7.89
CA HIS A 15 8.83 13.32 6.86
C HIS A 15 8.19 12.53 5.70
N TRP A 16 8.58 11.27 5.48
CA TRP A 16 7.96 10.38 4.50
C TRP A 16 6.52 9.98 4.87
N LYS A 17 6.13 10.10 6.15
CA LYS A 17 4.81 9.66 6.64
C LYS A 17 4.53 8.20 6.19
N GLN A 18 3.28 7.92 5.81
CA GLN A 18 2.81 6.63 5.30
C GLN A 18 1.95 6.84 4.06
N THR A 19 1.92 5.84 3.18
CA THR A 19 1.01 5.79 2.02
C THR A 19 -0.22 4.98 2.39
N VAL A 20 -1.41 5.57 2.22
CA VAL A 20 -2.70 4.92 2.51
C VAL A 20 -3.43 4.66 1.21
N PHE A 21 -3.83 3.41 0.98
CA PHE A 21 -4.66 3.00 -0.16
C PHE A 21 -6.10 2.83 0.31
N LEU A 22 -6.95 3.80 -0.02
CA LEU A 22 -8.36 3.78 0.35
C LEU A 22 -9.12 2.78 -0.50
N LEU A 23 -9.91 1.92 0.14
CA LEU A 23 -10.77 0.96 -0.55
C LEU A 23 -12.04 1.66 -1.01
N GLU A 24 -12.37 1.59 -2.30
CA GLU A 24 -13.64 2.11 -2.84
C GLU A 24 -14.87 1.53 -2.11
N LYS A 25 -14.83 0.24 -1.79
CA LYS A 25 -15.88 -0.46 -1.05
C LYS A 25 -15.27 -1.14 0.19
N PRO A 26 -15.55 -0.62 1.39
CA PRO A 26 -15.22 -1.32 2.62
C PRO A 26 -15.90 -2.70 2.67
N PHE A 27 -15.25 -3.67 3.29
CA PHE A 27 -15.80 -5.00 3.53
C PHE A 27 -15.52 -5.44 4.97
N PRO A 28 -16.43 -6.22 5.59
CA PRO A 28 -16.23 -6.69 6.96
C PRO A 28 -15.08 -7.70 7.02
N VAL A 29 -14.35 -7.68 8.13
CA VAL A 29 -13.29 -8.64 8.45
C VAL A 29 -13.51 -9.17 9.86
N LYS A 30 -12.95 -10.34 10.17
CA LYS A 30 -13.00 -10.92 11.51
C LYS A 30 -11.62 -10.94 12.16
N ALA A 31 -11.59 -10.92 13.49
CA ALA A 31 -10.36 -11.19 14.23
C ALA A 31 -9.80 -12.56 13.81
N ASP A 32 -8.48 -12.64 13.70
CA ASP A 32 -7.74 -13.85 13.29
C ASP A 32 -8.03 -14.35 11.85
N GLU A 33 -8.77 -13.58 11.05
CA GLU A 33 -8.97 -13.87 9.64
C GLU A 33 -7.70 -13.59 8.83
N ALA A 34 -7.23 -14.59 8.09
CA ALA A 34 -6.12 -14.42 7.16
C ALA A 34 -6.57 -13.66 5.91
N LEU A 35 -6.32 -12.34 5.86
CA LEU A 35 -6.60 -11.52 4.70
C LEU A 35 -5.64 -11.86 3.55
N LYS A 36 -6.15 -12.53 2.52
CA LYS A 36 -5.41 -12.83 1.30
C LYS A 36 -5.56 -11.71 0.27
N GLY A 37 -4.47 -11.37 -0.40
CA GLY A 37 -4.47 -10.36 -1.43
C GLY A 37 -3.24 -10.42 -2.31
N LYS A 38 -3.21 -9.52 -3.29
CA LYS A 38 -2.08 -9.33 -4.18
C LYS A 38 -1.80 -7.84 -4.35
N ILE A 39 -0.53 -7.48 -4.28
CA ILE A 39 -0.04 -6.16 -4.65
C ILE A 39 0.89 -6.29 -5.86
N THR A 40 0.71 -5.44 -6.86
CA THR A 40 1.65 -5.31 -7.98
C THR A 40 2.01 -3.85 -8.17
N VAL A 41 3.30 -3.56 -8.31
CA VAL A 41 3.81 -2.20 -8.48
C VAL A 41 4.53 -2.12 -9.81
N HIS A 42 4.21 -1.12 -10.61
CA HIS A 42 4.89 -0.86 -11.88
C HIS A 42 5.17 0.62 -12.07
N LYS A 43 6.24 0.91 -12.81
CA LYS A 43 6.59 2.27 -13.22
C LYS A 43 5.56 2.78 -14.23
N ASN A 44 5.09 4.01 -14.05
CA ASN A 44 4.25 4.64 -15.06
C ASN A 44 5.12 5.00 -16.29
N LYS A 45 4.68 4.56 -17.48
CA LYS A 45 5.39 4.84 -18.74
C LYS A 45 5.29 6.31 -19.16
N LYS A 46 4.18 6.98 -18.82
CA LYS A 46 3.92 8.37 -19.20
C LYS A 46 4.65 9.36 -18.29
N ASP A 47 4.71 9.05 -17.00
CA ASP A 47 5.47 9.82 -16.02
C ASP A 47 6.43 8.86 -15.27
N PRO A 48 7.71 8.83 -15.64
CA PRO A 48 8.70 7.95 -15.03
C PRO A 48 8.89 8.10 -13.52
N ARG A 49 8.42 9.20 -12.92
CA ARG A 49 8.53 9.45 -11.48
C ARG A 49 7.34 8.89 -10.70
N SER A 50 6.21 8.62 -11.36
CA SER A 50 5.07 8.00 -10.70
C SER A 50 5.11 6.48 -10.75
N LEU A 51 4.49 5.89 -9.74
CA LEU A 51 4.23 4.46 -9.62
C LEU A 51 2.74 4.21 -9.82
N ILE A 52 2.44 3.10 -10.46
CA ILE A 52 1.09 2.55 -10.51
C ILE A 52 1.08 1.32 -9.62
N VAL A 53 0.23 1.36 -8.60
CA VAL A 53 0.06 0.29 -7.62
C VAL A 53 -1.32 -0.33 -7.81
N THR A 54 -1.38 -1.61 -8.07
CA THR A 54 -2.64 -2.37 -8.16
C THR A 54 -2.76 -3.29 -6.95
N LEU A 55 -3.87 -3.18 -6.24
CA LEU A 55 -4.23 -3.99 -5.08
C LEU A 55 -5.44 -4.87 -5.42
N THR A 56 -5.32 -6.17 -5.18
CA THR A 56 -6.44 -7.12 -5.22
C THR A 56 -6.71 -7.62 -3.81
N LEU A 57 -7.89 -7.32 -3.28
CA LEU A 57 -8.36 -7.71 -1.95
C LEU A 57 -9.84 -8.07 -2.02
N ASN A 58 -10.26 -9.14 -1.35
CA ASN A 58 -11.66 -9.60 -1.32
C ASN A 58 -12.32 -9.63 -2.72
N SER A 59 -11.63 -10.25 -3.69
CA SER A 59 -12.04 -10.34 -5.10
C SER A 59 -12.21 -9.00 -5.85
N SER A 60 -11.89 -7.88 -5.22
CA SER A 60 -11.93 -6.53 -5.81
C SER A 60 -10.52 -6.10 -6.18
N THR A 61 -10.34 -5.44 -7.32
CA THR A 61 -9.05 -4.92 -7.77
C THR A 61 -9.13 -3.41 -7.96
N GLN A 62 -8.22 -2.67 -7.35
CA GLN A 62 -8.14 -1.21 -7.42
C GLN A 62 -6.72 -0.78 -7.82
N THR A 63 -6.62 0.25 -8.65
CA THR A 63 -5.34 0.77 -9.14
C THR A 63 -5.17 2.22 -8.72
N TYR A 64 -4.00 2.54 -8.16
CA TYR A 64 -3.65 3.86 -7.64
C TYR A 64 -2.42 4.38 -8.39
N SER A 65 -2.42 5.68 -8.69
CA SER A 65 -1.25 6.40 -9.18
C SER A 65 -0.62 7.17 -8.02
N LEU A 66 0.64 6.90 -7.73
CA LEU A 66 1.43 7.59 -6.71
C LEU A 66 2.48 8.45 -7.41
N GLN A 67 2.64 9.69 -6.98
CA GLN A 67 3.64 10.64 -7.49
C GLN A 67 4.49 11.18 -6.34
#